data_AF-A0A7V9AUF6-F1
#
_entry.id   AF-A0A7V9AUF6-F1
#
_cell.length_a   1.000
_cell.length_b   1.000
_cell.length_c   1.000
_cell.angle_alpha   90.00
_cell.angle_beta   90.00
_cell.angle_gamma   90.00
#
_symmetry.space_group_name_H-M   'P 1'
#
loop_
_entity.id
_entity.type
_entity.pdbx_description
1 polymer ?
#
loop_
_entity_poly.entity_id
_entity_poly.type
_entity_poly.pdbx_seq_one_letter_code
_entity_poly.pdbx_strand_id
1 'polypeptide(L)'
;LRSPLVMDDFVVGIGLFNAEGICCYGTNTSIEQFRAVKIHGDATARFTIESLDMVEGTYKLDVAVHKLDGYPFDYHRLLYTFRVKSRTKDVGIYRPAHQWEFSDAMVFSKDSVIDDAS
;
A
#
# COMPACT_ATOMS: atom_id res chain seq x y z
N LEU A 1 10.69 -9.41 -12.30
CA LEU A 1 10.01 -9.99 -13.47
C LEU A 1 11.07 -10.19 -14.56
N ARG A 2 10.94 -11.24 -15.39
CA ARG A 2 11.75 -11.38 -16.61
C ARG A 2 10.85 -11.42 -17.84
N SER A 3 11.07 -10.54 -18.81
CA SER A 3 10.36 -10.55 -20.09
C SER A 3 11.22 -11.18 -21.18
N PRO A 4 10.89 -12.37 -21.70
CA PRO A 4 11.68 -13.03 -22.75
C PRO A 4 11.51 -12.37 -24.13
N LEU A 5 10.46 -11.57 -24.31
CA LEU A 5 10.16 -10.82 -25.54
C LEU A 5 10.14 -9.32 -25.23
N VAL A 6 10.32 -8.50 -26.26
CA VAL A 6 10.11 -7.05 -26.16
C VAL A 6 8.61 -6.79 -26.10
N MET A 7 8.16 -6.08 -25.06
CA MET A 7 6.76 -5.67 -24.90
C MET A 7 6.67 -4.17 -24.62
N ASP A 8 5.62 -3.52 -25.11
CA ASP A 8 5.33 -2.10 -24.95
C ASP A 8 3.94 -1.83 -24.38
N ASP A 9 3.18 -2.88 -24.05
CA ASP A 9 1.79 -2.86 -23.62
C ASP A 9 1.59 -3.44 -22.21
N PHE A 10 2.43 -3.06 -21.24
CA PHE A 10 2.39 -3.59 -19.87
C PHE A 10 1.94 -2.58 -18.81
N VAL A 11 1.40 -3.10 -17.71
CA VAL A 11 0.95 -2.36 -16.54
C VAL A 11 1.50 -3.03 -15.28
N VAL A 12 2.17 -2.26 -14.43
CA VAL A 12 2.56 -2.69 -13.07
C VAL A 12 1.54 -2.16 -12.07
N GLY A 13 1.06 -3.00 -11.16
CA GLY A 13 0.07 -2.63 -10.15
C GLY A 13 0.35 -3.22 -8.78
N ILE A 14 -0.23 -2.59 -7.76
CA ILE A 14 -0.23 -3.04 -6.37
C ILE A 14 -1.64 -2.98 -5.78
N GLY A 15 -1.90 -3.82 -4.77
CA GLY A 15 -3.13 -3.78 -3.99
C GLY A 15 -2.86 -4.09 -2.52
N LEU A 16 -3.46 -3.31 -1.62
CA LEU A 16 -3.45 -3.50 -0.18
C LEU A 16 -4.84 -3.91 0.28
N PHE A 17 -4.90 -5.00 1.04
CA PHE A 17 -6.15 -5.57 1.53
C PHE A 17 -6.07 -5.82 3.03
N ASN A 18 -7.17 -5.70 3.75
CA ASN A 18 -7.23 -6.10 5.15
C ASN A 18 -7.38 -7.63 5.31
N ALA A 19 -7.46 -8.11 6.56
CA ALA A 19 -7.59 -9.54 6.86
C ALA A 19 -8.88 -10.15 6.27
N GLU A 20 -9.96 -9.39 6.16
CA GLU A 20 -11.23 -9.79 5.55
C GLU A 20 -11.22 -9.74 4.02
N GLY A 21 -10.13 -9.27 3.40
CA GLY A 21 -9.99 -9.17 1.94
C GLY A 21 -10.61 -7.91 1.33
N ILE A 22 -10.97 -6.92 2.15
CA ILE A 22 -11.44 -5.61 1.68
C ILE A 22 -10.24 -4.85 1.10
N CYS A 23 -10.40 -4.31 -0.11
CA CYS A 23 -9.40 -3.45 -0.74
C CYS A 23 -9.29 -2.12 0.04
N CYS A 24 -8.15 -1.91 0.69
CA CYS A 24 -7.84 -0.69 1.42
C CYS A 24 -7.27 0.39 0.49
N TYR A 25 -6.42 -0.02 -0.46
CA TYR A 25 -5.82 0.85 -1.46
C TYR A 25 -5.34 0.02 -2.64
N GLY A 26 -5.43 0.55 -3.85
CA GLY A 26 -4.90 -0.10 -5.03
C GLY A 26 -4.61 0.92 -6.10
N THR A 27 -3.49 0.75 -6.77
CA THR A 27 -3.08 1.61 -7.88
C THR A 27 -2.32 0.78 -8.90
N ASN A 28 -2.19 1.34 -10.10
CA ASN A 28 -1.30 0.81 -11.12
C ASN A 28 -0.82 1.94 -12.03
N THR A 29 0.25 1.65 -12.75
CA THR A 29 0.87 2.58 -13.71
C THR A 29 -0.12 3.18 -14.72
N SER A 30 -1.18 2.47 -15.14
CA SER A 30 -2.19 3.00 -16.06
C SER A 30 -3.13 4.00 -15.37
N ILE A 31 -3.61 3.70 -14.16
CA ILE A 31 -4.40 4.62 -13.33
C ILE A 31 -3.62 5.92 -13.06
N GLU A 32 -2.32 5.80 -12.85
CA GLU A 32 -1.40 6.93 -12.65
C GLU A 32 -0.91 7.57 -13.96
N GLN A 33 -1.49 7.20 -15.11
CA GLN A 33 -1.25 7.79 -16.42
C GLN A 33 0.19 7.63 -16.94
N PHE A 34 0.94 6.64 -16.44
CA PHE A 34 2.18 6.22 -17.06
C PHE A 34 1.88 5.43 -18.34
N ARG A 35 2.65 5.71 -19.39
CA ARG A 35 2.60 4.97 -20.65
C ARG A 35 3.78 4.02 -20.73
N ALA A 36 3.51 2.73 -20.89
CA ALA A 36 4.53 1.75 -21.20
C ALA A 36 5.21 2.05 -22.54
N VAL A 37 6.53 1.87 -22.58
CA VAL A 37 7.35 2.08 -23.79
C VAL A 37 8.09 0.82 -24.17
N LYS A 38 8.73 0.16 -23.19
CA LYS A 38 9.48 -1.08 -23.42
C LYS A 38 9.80 -1.82 -22.12
N ILE A 39 9.67 -3.13 -22.13
CA ILE A 39 10.29 -4.06 -21.18
C ILE A 39 10.92 -5.23 -21.95
N HIS A 40 12.12 -5.65 -21.53
CA HIS A 40 12.86 -6.76 -22.12
C HIS A 40 13.94 -7.25 -21.14
N GLY A 41 14.10 -8.56 -21.00
CA GLY A 41 15.03 -9.15 -20.04
C GLY A 41 14.57 -9.02 -18.59
N ASP A 42 15.52 -9.05 -17.66
CA ASP A 42 15.24 -8.89 -16.23
C ASP A 42 14.91 -7.43 -15.90
N ALA A 43 13.82 -7.22 -15.18
CA ALA A 43 13.29 -5.92 -14.84
C ALA A 43 12.80 -5.84 -13.40
N THR A 44 12.99 -4.66 -12.82
CA THR A 44 12.57 -4.31 -11.46
C THR A 44 11.78 -3.02 -11.49
N ALA A 45 10.61 -3.02 -10.86
CA ALA A 45 9.85 -1.83 -10.52
C ALA A 45 9.94 -1.60 -9.02
N ARG A 46 10.03 -0.33 -8.60
CA ARG A 46 10.03 0.05 -7.18
C ARG A 46 8.83 0.96 -6.94
N PHE A 47 7.99 0.57 -5.98
CA PHE A 47 6.90 1.39 -5.46
C PHE A 47 7.28 1.82 -4.04
N THR A 48 7.33 3.13 -3.80
CA THR A 48 7.74 3.70 -2.52
C THR A 48 6.56 4.45 -1.92
N ILE A 49 6.19 4.08 -0.69
CA ILE A 49 5.18 4.78 0.12
C ILE A 49 5.95 5.51 1.22
N GLU A 50 5.82 6.84 1.29
CA GLU A 50 6.52 7.65 2.29
C GLU A 50 6.04 7.37 3.72
N SER A 51 4.71 7.27 3.90
CA SER A 51 4.09 6.90 5.17
C SER A 51 2.94 5.92 4.94
N LEU A 52 2.93 4.83 5.71
CA LEU A 52 1.84 3.86 5.69
C LEU A 52 0.90 4.15 6.86
N ASP A 53 0.04 5.14 6.65
CA ASP A 53 -0.91 5.69 7.63
C ASP A 53 -2.12 4.77 7.87
N MET A 54 -1.86 3.51 8.25
CA MET A 54 -2.90 2.50 8.46
C MET A 54 -3.17 2.28 9.95
N VAL A 55 -4.40 1.90 10.25
CA VAL A 55 -4.79 1.47 11.60
C VAL A 55 -4.15 0.12 11.92
N GLU A 56 -3.95 -0.18 13.22
CA GLU A 56 -3.44 -1.47 13.68
C GLU A 56 -4.24 -2.64 13.07
N GLY A 57 -3.54 -3.61 12.49
CA GLY A 57 -4.17 -4.72 11.80
C GLY A 57 -3.20 -5.59 11.02
N THR A 58 -3.75 -6.66 10.45
CA THR A 58 -3.06 -7.54 9.50
C THR A 58 -3.53 -7.20 8.10
N TYR A 59 -2.57 -6.98 7.20
CA TYR A 59 -2.83 -6.59 5.82
C TYR A 59 -2.12 -7.52 4.85
N LYS A 60 -2.65 -7.61 3.64
CA LYS A 60 -2.10 -8.38 2.52
C LYS A 60 -1.73 -7.43 1.39
N LEU A 61 -0.60 -7.73 0.74
CA LEU A 61 -0.10 -7.00 -0.42
C LEU A 61 -0.12 -7.92 -1.65
N ASP A 62 -0.78 -7.43 -2.69
CA ASP A 62 -0.76 -7.98 -4.05
C ASP A 62 0.14 -7.12 -4.93
N VAL A 63 0.90 -7.77 -5.81
CA VAL A 63 1.68 -7.11 -6.86
C VAL A 63 1.45 -7.83 -8.19
N ALA A 64 1.33 -7.09 -9.28
CA ALA A 64 1.02 -7.67 -10.58
C ALA A 64 1.74 -6.94 -11.73
N VAL A 65 2.06 -7.70 -12.78
CA VAL A 65 2.39 -7.16 -14.10
C VAL A 65 1.48 -7.82 -15.14
N HIS A 66 0.71 -7.02 -15.89
CA HIS A 66 -0.27 -7.51 -16.87
C HIS A 66 -0.29 -6.65 -18.14
N LYS A 67 -0.91 -7.15 -19.23
CA LYS A 67 -1.14 -6.36 -20.44
C LYS A 67 -2.13 -5.24 -20.20
N LEU A 68 -2.04 -4.17 -20.98
CA LEU A 68 -2.98 -3.05 -20.93
C LEU A 68 -4.44 -3.48 -21.21
N ASP A 69 -4.66 -4.51 -22.02
CA ASP A 69 -5.98 -5.10 -22.30
C ASP A 69 -6.53 -6.00 -21.17
N GLY A 70 -5.79 -6.13 -20.06
CA GLY A 70 -6.16 -6.91 -18.91
C GLY A 70 -5.69 -8.37 -18.93
N TYR A 71 -5.03 -8.83 -20.00
CA TYR A 71 -4.50 -10.20 -20.03
C TYR A 71 -3.30 -10.33 -19.05
N PRO A 72 -3.37 -11.22 -18.03
CA PRO A 72 -2.32 -11.31 -17.03
C PRO A 72 -1.05 -11.96 -17.62
N PHE A 73 0.11 -11.30 -17.47
CA PHE A 73 1.41 -11.90 -17.81
C PHE A 73 1.97 -12.70 -16.63
N ASP A 74 1.87 -12.14 -15.42
CA ASP A 74 2.29 -12.77 -14.18
C ASP A 74 1.51 -12.14 -13.01
N TYR A 75 0.70 -12.95 -12.31
CA TYR A 75 -0.20 -12.48 -11.26
C TYR A 75 0.20 -13.10 -9.92
N HIS A 76 1.00 -12.36 -9.13
CA HIS A 76 1.40 -12.75 -7.79
C HIS A 76 0.35 -12.29 -6.77
N ARG A 77 -0.75 -13.05 -6.69
CA ARG A 77 -1.92 -12.73 -5.85
C ARG A 77 -1.71 -13.17 -4.38
N LEU A 78 -1.93 -12.28 -3.42
CA LEU A 78 -2.00 -12.50 -1.97
C LEU A 78 -0.77 -13.11 -1.29
N LEU A 79 0.42 -12.94 -1.86
CA LEU A 79 1.61 -13.65 -1.36
C LEU A 79 2.23 -13.03 -0.11
N TYR A 80 1.98 -11.75 0.18
CA TYR A 80 2.68 -11.05 1.25
C TYR A 80 1.72 -10.55 2.31
N THR A 81 1.94 -10.97 3.55
CA THR A 81 1.20 -10.50 4.72
C THR A 81 2.13 -9.68 5.61
N PHE A 82 1.65 -8.55 6.12
CA PHE A 82 2.36 -7.75 7.10
C PHE A 82 1.42 -7.26 8.20
N ARG A 83 1.99 -6.87 9.35
CA ARG A 83 1.22 -6.40 10.52
C ARG A 83 1.62 -4.98 10.87
N VAL A 84 0.62 -4.11 10.99
CA VAL A 84 0.76 -2.78 11.56
C VAL A 84 0.44 -2.87 13.04
N LYS A 85 1.31 -2.32 13.90
CA LYS A 85 1.11 -2.22 15.35
C LYS A 85 0.97 -0.75 15.72
N SER A 86 0.02 -0.42 16.60
CA SER A 86 -0.18 0.94 17.09
C SER A 86 -0.58 0.94 18.56
N ARG A 87 0.02 1.86 19.34
CA ARG A 87 -0.43 2.12 20.72
C ARG A 87 -1.79 2.84 20.73
N THR A 88 -2.10 3.61 19.69
CA THR A 88 -3.41 4.23 19.51
C THR A 88 -4.40 3.22 18.94
N LYS A 89 -5.56 3.08 19.59
CA LYS A 89 -6.64 2.17 19.21
C LYS A 89 -7.68 2.88 18.35
N ASP A 90 -7.21 3.50 17.27
CA ASP A 90 -8.09 4.07 16.24
C ASP A 90 -8.95 2.97 15.60
N VAL A 91 -10.11 3.34 15.07
CA VAL A 91 -11.04 2.42 14.39
C VAL A 91 -11.09 2.76 12.91
N GLY A 92 -11.03 1.75 12.04
CA GLY A 92 -11.06 1.89 10.59
C GLY A 92 -9.85 1.26 9.93
N ILE A 93 -9.51 1.73 8.71
CA ILE A 93 -8.38 1.22 7.92
C ILE A 93 -7.29 2.27 7.65
N TYR A 94 -7.62 3.56 7.77
CA TYR A 94 -6.76 4.69 7.48
C TYR A 94 -6.72 5.63 8.68
N ARG A 95 -5.53 6.10 9.03
CA ARG A 95 -5.28 7.02 10.13
C ARG A 95 -4.69 8.32 9.57
N PRO A 96 -5.52 9.31 9.21
CA PRO A 96 -5.00 10.58 8.69
C PRO A 96 -4.11 11.28 9.70
N ALA A 97 -3.10 12.00 9.20
CA ALA A 97 -2.37 12.97 10.00
C ALA A 97 -3.37 14.03 10.52
N HIS A 98 -3.45 14.19 11.83
CA HIS A 98 -4.41 15.08 12.47
C HIS A 98 -3.85 15.65 13.77
N GLN A 99 -4.44 16.75 14.22
CA GLN A 99 -4.17 17.38 15.50
C GLN A 99 -5.50 17.75 16.15
N TRP A 100 -5.51 17.75 17.48
CA TRP A 100 -6.65 18.24 18.25
C TRP A 100 -6.35 19.64 18.77
N GLU A 101 -7.31 20.53 18.63
CA GLU A 101 -7.33 21.85 19.25
C GLU A 101 -8.58 21.93 20.12
N PHE A 102 -8.42 22.46 21.34
CA PHE A 102 -9.49 22.56 22.32
C PHE A 102 -9.56 24.00 22.83
N SER A 103 -10.79 24.48 23.05
CA SER A 103 -11.01 25.75 23.73
C SER A 103 -10.73 25.63 25.22
N ASP A 104 -10.58 26.77 25.91
CA ASP A 104 -10.33 26.83 27.35
C ASP A 104 -11.40 26.13 28.20
N ALA A 105 -12.61 25.94 27.65
CA ALA A 105 -13.69 25.22 28.32
C ALA A 105 -13.50 23.70 28.34
N MET A 106 -12.55 23.16 27.57
CA MET A 106 -12.28 21.72 27.46
C MET A 106 -10.83 21.40 27.83
N VAL A 107 -10.65 20.90 29.05
CA VAL A 107 -9.33 20.54 29.57
C VAL A 107 -9.12 19.03 29.44
N PHE A 108 -8.06 18.64 28.74
CA PHE A 108 -7.63 17.25 28.58
C PHE A 108 -6.20 17.08 29.09
N SER A 109 -5.93 15.97 29.78
CA SER A 109 -4.58 15.50 30.05
C SER A 109 -4.20 14.38 29.09
N LYS A 110 -2.95 14.34 28.64
CA LYS A 110 -2.43 13.27 27.77
C LYS A 110 -1.34 12.50 28.51
N ASP A 111 -1.53 11.19 28.64
CA ASP A 111 -0.50 10.32 29.21
C ASP A 111 0.70 10.23 28.26
N SER A 112 1.90 10.40 28.79
CA SER A 112 3.16 10.22 28.06
C SER A 112 3.65 8.78 28.28
N VAL A 113 3.95 8.04 27.20
CA VAL A 113 4.52 6.69 27.35
C VAL A 113 6.03 6.74 27.09
N ILE A 114 6.79 6.14 28.01
CA ILE A 114 8.24 5.91 27.90
C ILE A 114 8.50 4.97 26.69
N ASP A 115 9.49 5.33 25.87
CA ASP A 115 9.94 4.53 24.73
C ASP A 115 10.71 3.31 25.23
N ASP A 116 10.12 2.12 25.11
CA ASP A 116 10.89 0.88 25.04
C ASP A 116 11.17 0.61 23.57
N ALA A 117 12.38 0.98 23.16
CA ALA A 117 12.99 0.51 21.93
C ALA A 117 13.57 -0.89 22.20
N SER A 118 13.09 -1.90 21.47
CA SER A 118 13.72 -3.22 21.33
C SER A 118 13.60 -3.71 19.90
#